data_AF-X0USQ1-F1
#
_entry.id   AF-X0USQ1-F1
#
_cell.length_a   1.000
_cell.length_b   1.000
_cell.length_c   1.000
_cell.angle_alpha   90.00
_cell.angle_beta   90.00
_cell.angle_gamma   90.00
#
_symmetry.space_group_name_H-M   'P 1'
#
loop_
_entity.id
_entity.type
_entity.pdbx_description
1 polymer ?
#
loop_
_entity_poly.entity_id
_entity_poly.type
_entity_poly.pdbx_seq_one_letter_code
_entity_poly.pdbx_strand_id
1 'polypeptide(L)'
;QLGAGNSVKTMESSNRTAAKGPDRAQVEAARGMSQSDRSAMIKQMVTSLAERLRSDGGSIDEWMRLVRSYTVLGDKDGATTAIADARKAMASNKQAIASLDELARKLGL
;
A
#
# COMPACT_ATOMS: atom_id res chain seq x y z
N GLN A 1 -0.42 40.85 -41.97
CA GLN A 1 -1.82 40.36 -42.00
C GLN A 1 -1.75 38.85 -42.17
N LEU A 2 -1.81 38.12 -41.05
CA LEU A 2 -2.84 37.12 -40.69
C LEU A 2 -2.87 35.87 -41.60
N GLY A 3 -2.55 34.73 -41.00
CA GLY A 3 -2.69 33.40 -41.63
C GLY A 3 -2.12 32.30 -40.74
N ALA A 4 -2.81 31.98 -39.64
CA ALA A 4 -2.52 30.85 -38.76
C ALA A 4 -2.82 29.51 -39.45
N GLY A 5 -2.00 28.48 -39.21
CA GLY A 5 -2.26 27.13 -39.70
C GLY A 5 -1.15 26.12 -39.43
N ASN A 6 -1.32 25.35 -38.34
CA ASN A 6 -0.83 23.99 -38.11
C ASN A 6 0.69 23.71 -38.14
N SER A 7 1.29 23.65 -36.95
CA SER A 7 2.45 22.81 -36.66
C SER A 7 2.10 21.87 -35.52
N VAL A 8 1.59 20.69 -35.87
CA VAL A 8 1.53 19.55 -34.98
C VAL A 8 2.96 19.04 -34.83
N LYS A 9 3.61 19.34 -33.71
CA LYS A 9 4.85 18.69 -33.29
C LYS A 9 4.80 18.36 -31.80
N THR A 10 4.58 17.07 -31.55
CA THR A 10 5.25 16.26 -30.52
C THR A 10 5.11 16.69 -29.06
N MET A 11 4.17 16.03 -28.38
CA MET A 11 4.30 15.21 -27.14
C MET A 11 5.39 15.56 -26.10
N GLU A 12 5.02 15.28 -24.83
CA GLU A 12 5.78 15.39 -23.56
C GLU A 12 5.67 16.76 -22.88
N SER A 13 5.21 16.96 -21.65
CA SER A 13 4.92 16.14 -20.46
C SER A 13 4.08 17.08 -19.55
N SER A 14 3.10 16.69 -18.74
CA SER A 14 2.94 15.48 -17.95
C SER A 14 1.44 15.35 -17.67
N ASN A 15 0.80 14.36 -18.30
CA ASN A 15 -0.56 13.93 -17.97
C ASN A 15 -0.54 13.34 -16.56
N ARG A 16 -0.71 14.21 -15.54
CA ARG A 16 -0.70 13.90 -14.11
C ARG A 16 -1.97 13.17 -13.64
N THR A 17 -2.51 12.28 -14.47
CA THR A 17 -3.77 11.55 -14.21
C THR A 17 -3.81 10.22 -14.95
N ALA A 18 -2.87 9.32 -14.69
CA ALA A 18 -2.96 7.92 -15.13
C ALA A 18 -2.35 6.96 -14.11
N ALA A 19 -2.83 7.02 -12.87
CA ALA A 19 -2.75 5.90 -11.92
C ALA A 19 -4.17 5.60 -11.41
N LYS A 20 -5.12 5.46 -12.33
CA LYS A 20 -6.48 4.98 -12.03
C LYS A 20 -6.52 3.48 -12.31
N GLY A 21 -6.26 2.70 -11.27
CA GLY A 21 -6.43 1.24 -11.24
C GLY A 21 -5.36 0.48 -12.01
N PRO A 22 -5.14 -0.81 -11.67
CA PRO A 22 -4.25 -1.66 -12.45
C PRO A 22 -4.72 -1.65 -13.91
N ASP A 23 -3.80 -1.36 -14.82
CA ASP A 23 -4.01 -1.46 -16.27
C ASP A 23 -4.74 -2.79 -16.55
N ARG A 24 -5.72 -2.80 -17.46
CA ARG A 24 -6.49 -4.02 -17.78
C ARG A 24 -5.58 -5.22 -18.08
N ALA A 25 -4.36 -4.98 -18.56
CA ALA A 25 -3.30 -5.98 -18.72
C ALA A 25 -2.83 -6.64 -17.41
N GLN A 26 -2.74 -5.90 -16.31
CA GLN A 26 -2.42 -6.44 -14.98
C GLN A 26 -3.60 -7.24 -14.39
N VAL A 27 -4.84 -6.87 -14.72
CA VAL A 27 -6.04 -7.63 -14.31
C VAL A 27 -6.16 -8.93 -15.11
N GLU A 28 -5.86 -8.94 -16.41
CA GLU A 28 -5.81 -10.16 -17.23
C GLU A 28 -4.63 -11.07 -16.84
N ALA A 29 -3.46 -10.52 -16.51
CA ALA A 29 -2.36 -11.31 -15.95
C ALA A 29 -2.78 -11.99 -14.63
N ALA A 30 -3.55 -11.29 -13.78
CA ALA A 30 -4.06 -11.84 -12.53
C ALA A 30 -5.14 -12.94 -12.71
N ARG A 31 -5.77 -13.06 -13.89
CA ARG A 31 -6.74 -14.12 -14.20
C ARG A 31 -6.10 -15.48 -14.47
N GLY A 32 -4.83 -15.50 -14.87
CA GLY A 32 -4.03 -16.71 -15.08
C GLY A 32 -3.07 -17.05 -13.93
N MET A 33 -2.97 -16.19 -12.91
CA MET A 33 -2.10 -16.43 -11.76
C MET A 33 -2.69 -17.49 -10.85
N SER A 34 -1.86 -18.44 -10.44
CA SER A 34 -2.23 -19.36 -9.36
C SER A 34 -2.47 -18.56 -8.07
N GLN A 35 -3.27 -19.11 -7.16
CA GLN A 35 -3.49 -18.50 -5.84
C GLN A 35 -2.17 -18.27 -5.08
N SER A 36 -1.16 -19.10 -5.35
CA SER A 36 0.19 -18.97 -4.81
C SER A 36 0.92 -17.75 -5.36
N ASP A 37 0.90 -17.52 -6.67
CA ASP A 37 1.57 -16.38 -7.30
C ASP A 37 0.96 -15.05 -6.85
N ARG A 38 -0.38 -15.03 -6.71
CA ARG A 38 -1.09 -13.86 -6.19
C ARG A 38 -0.70 -13.57 -4.73
N SER A 39 -0.59 -14.60 -3.90
CA SER A 39 -0.16 -14.47 -2.50
C SER A 39 1.29 -13.99 -2.40
N ALA A 40 2.18 -14.48 -3.25
CA ALA A 40 3.57 -14.04 -3.32
C ALA A 40 3.66 -12.56 -3.72
N MET A 41 2.90 -12.12 -4.72
CA MET A 41 2.82 -10.72 -5.12
C MET A 41 2.31 -9.83 -4.00
N ILE A 42 1.22 -10.22 -3.31
CA ILE A 42 0.69 -9.45 -2.17
C ILE A 42 1.74 -9.38 -1.06
N LYS A 43 2.43 -10.49 -0.76
CA LYS A 43 3.49 -10.50 0.26
C LYS A 43 4.60 -9.51 -0.04
N GLN A 44 5.05 -9.41 -1.29
CA GLN A 44 6.04 -8.40 -1.69
C GLN A 44 5.53 -6.97 -1.45
N MET A 45 4.29 -6.67 -1.85
CA MET A 45 3.69 -5.35 -1.62
C MET A 45 3.58 -5.01 -0.13
N VAL A 46 3.24 -5.99 0.71
CA VAL A 46 3.14 -5.83 2.16
C VAL A 46 4.52 -5.60 2.78
N THR A 47 5.54 -6.34 2.34
CA THR A 47 6.93 -6.14 2.80
C THR A 47 7.44 -4.75 2.44
N SER A 48 7.26 -4.28 1.21
CA SER A 48 7.69 -2.93 0.81
C SER A 48 6.96 -1.83 1.58
N LEU A 49 5.67 -2.02 1.88
CA LEU A 49 4.93 -1.10 2.74
C LEU A 49 5.52 -1.09 4.16
N ALA A 50 5.81 -2.26 4.72
CA ALA A 50 6.38 -2.37 6.07
C ALA A 50 7.75 -1.67 6.17
N GLU A 51 8.61 -1.87 5.19
CA GLU A 51 9.93 -1.21 5.13
C GLU A 51 9.80 0.31 5.05
N ARG A 52 8.94 0.82 4.15
CA ARG A 52 8.69 2.25 4.02
C ARG A 52 8.14 2.85 5.30
N LEU A 53 7.20 2.18 5.96
CA LEU A 53 6.63 2.66 7.22
C LEU A 53 7.65 2.64 8.37
N ARG A 54 8.54 1.64 8.43
CA ARG A 54 9.62 1.60 9.41
C ARG A 54 10.68 2.69 9.19
N SER A 55 11.00 3.00 7.94
CA SER A 55 11.99 4.00 7.56
C SER A 55 11.46 5.42 7.73
N ASP A 56 10.33 5.71 7.10
CA ASP A 56 9.86 7.08 6.91
C ASP A 56 8.76 7.45 7.91
N GLY A 57 8.33 6.48 8.71
CA GLY A 57 7.10 6.56 9.47
C GLY A 57 5.88 6.48 8.55
N GLY A 58 4.72 6.77 9.13
CA GLY A 58 3.47 6.82 8.39
C GLY A 58 2.31 7.16 9.30
N SER A 59 1.15 7.34 8.68
CA SER A 59 -0.10 7.56 9.38
C SER A 59 -0.60 6.27 10.06
N ILE A 60 -1.49 6.44 11.03
CA ILE A 60 -2.12 5.34 11.75
C ILE A 60 -2.88 4.41 10.79
N ASP A 61 -3.54 4.98 9.78
CA ASP A 61 -4.28 4.23 8.77
C ASP A 61 -3.37 3.33 7.93
N GLU A 62 -2.18 3.79 7.58
CA GLU A 62 -1.20 3.00 6.85
C GLU A 62 -0.67 1.83 7.69
N TRP A 63 -0.38 2.06 8.97
CA TRP A 63 0.00 1.00 9.90
C TRP A 63 -1.12 -0.01 10.12
N MET A 64 -2.35 0.45 10.35
CA MET A 64 -3.51 -0.43 10.49
C MET A 64 -3.80 -1.23 9.22
N ARG A 65 -3.57 -0.63 8.04
CA ARG A 65 -3.64 -1.35 6.76
C ARG A 65 -2.59 -2.44 6.71
N LEU A 66 -1.35 -2.17 7.09
CA LEU A 66 -0.27 -3.15 7.11
C LEU A 66 -0.63 -4.36 7.99
N VAL A 67 -1.11 -4.11 9.22
CA VAL A 67 -1.53 -5.17 10.15
C VAL A 67 -2.63 -6.05 9.53
N ARG A 68 -3.67 -5.44 8.95
CA ARG A 68 -4.75 -6.19 8.29
C ARG A 68 -4.26 -6.98 7.09
N SER A 69 -3.33 -6.44 6.31
CA SER A 69 -2.76 -7.14 5.15
C SER A 69 -2.01 -8.41 5.56
N TYR A 70 -1.23 -8.35 6.64
CA TYR A 70 -0.59 -9.55 7.20
C TYR A 70 -1.63 -10.58 7.69
N THR A 71 -2.71 -10.14 8.36
CA THR A 71 -3.79 -11.06 8.77
C THR A 71 -4.49 -11.72 7.58
N VAL A 72 -4.73 -11.00 6.48
CA VAL A 72 -5.31 -11.57 5.25
C VAL A 72 -4.39 -12.62 4.61
N LEU A 73 -3.07 -12.44 4.74
CA LEU A 73 -2.07 -13.42 4.30
C LEU A 73 -1.92 -14.60 5.28
N GLY A 74 -2.61 -14.59 6.42
CA GLY A 74 -2.43 -15.58 7.50
C GLY A 74 -1.12 -15.43 8.27
N ASP A 75 -0.38 -14.33 8.05
CA ASP A 75 0.91 -14.06 8.66
C ASP A 75 0.73 -13.34 10.00
N LYS A 76 0.45 -14.11 11.06
CA LYS A 76 0.21 -13.59 12.40
C LYS A 76 1.45 -12.91 13.00
N ASP A 77 2.63 -13.44 12.71
CA ASP A 77 3.90 -12.93 13.23
C ASP A 77 4.24 -11.57 12.59
N GLY A 78 4.02 -11.44 11.28
CA GLY A 78 4.12 -10.17 10.56
C GLY A 78 3.14 -9.12 11.10
N ALA A 79 1.90 -9.52 11.38
CA ALA A 79 0.90 -8.61 11.95
C ALA A 79 1.30 -8.11 13.36
N THR A 80 1.82 -9.00 14.21
CA THR A 80 2.29 -8.67 15.56
C THR A 80 3.49 -7.74 15.52
N THR A 81 4.44 -8.01 14.62
CA THR A 81 5.63 -7.17 14.41
C THR A 81 5.21 -5.77 13.93
N ALA A 82 4.28 -5.69 12.98
CA ALA A 82 3.76 -4.42 12.48
C ALA A 82 3.09 -3.59 13.60
N ILE A 83 2.37 -4.20 14.53
CA ILE A 83 1.82 -3.50 15.71
C ILE A 83 2.95 -2.93 16.58
N ALA A 84 3.99 -3.74 16.87
CA ALA A 84 5.10 -3.31 17.70
C ALA A 84 5.87 -2.13 17.06
N ASP A 85 6.12 -2.19 15.76
CA ASP A 85 6.79 -1.14 15.02
C ASP A 85 5.93 0.13 14.95
N ALA A 86 4.62 0.00 14.70
CA ALA A 86 3.70 1.13 14.71
C ALA A 86 3.66 1.83 16.09
N ARG A 87 3.64 1.06 17.19
CA ARG A 87 3.69 1.61 18.55
C ARG A 87 4.97 2.40 18.80
N LYS A 88 6.12 1.93 18.31
CA LYS A 88 7.41 2.65 18.41
C LYS A 88 7.37 3.94 17.59
N ALA A 89 6.93 3.86 16.33
CA ALA A 89 6.84 5.01 15.44
C ALA A 89 5.88 6.10 15.96
N MET A 90 4.86 5.70 16.73
CA MET A 90 3.81 6.58 17.25
C MET A 90 3.88 6.77 18.77
N ALA A 91 5.05 6.61 19.39
CA ALA A 91 5.21 6.66 20.86
C ALA A 91 4.63 7.93 21.51
N SER A 92 4.66 9.06 20.80
CA SER A 92 4.11 10.35 21.27
C SER A 92 2.60 10.52 21.02
N ASN A 93 1.96 9.63 20.26
CA ASN A 93 0.55 9.70 19.89
C ASN A 93 -0.26 8.57 20.57
N LYS A 94 -0.70 8.85 21.80
CA LYS A 94 -1.47 7.90 22.61
C LYS A 94 -2.79 7.46 21.96
N GLN A 95 -3.45 8.34 21.21
CA GLN A 95 -4.71 8.01 20.53
C GLN A 95 -4.49 7.03 19.39
N ALA A 96 -3.41 7.21 18.61
CA ALA A 96 -3.04 6.28 17.56
C ALA A 96 -2.68 4.90 18.13
N ILE A 97 -1.93 4.86 19.24
CA ILE A 97 -1.61 3.60 19.94
C ILE A 97 -2.90 2.90 20.41
N ALA A 98 -3.84 3.62 21.03
CA ALA A 98 -5.11 3.03 21.46
C ALA A 98 -5.91 2.43 20.30
N SER A 99 -5.88 3.08 19.12
CA SER A 99 -6.53 2.58 17.90
C SER A 99 -5.86 1.32 17.35
N LEU A 100 -4.52 1.23 17.42
CA LEU A 100 -3.76 0.02 17.10
C LEU A 100 -4.08 -1.13 18.06
N ASP A 101 -4.17 -0.84 19.35
CA ASP A 101 -4.46 -1.84 20.39
C ASP A 101 -5.89 -2.38 20.24
N GLU A 102 -6.85 -1.53 19.87
CA GLU A 102 -8.19 -1.97 19.53
C GLU A 102 -8.21 -2.86 18.28
N LEU A 103 -7.46 -2.50 17.24
CA LEU A 103 -7.33 -3.34 16.05
C LEU A 103 -6.73 -4.71 16.40
N ALA A 104 -5.65 -4.75 17.19
CA ALA A 104 -5.01 -5.98 17.61
C ALA A 104 -6.00 -6.93 18.31
N ARG A 105 -6.77 -6.40 19.27
CA ARG A 105 -7.82 -7.16 19.97
C ARG A 105 -8.89 -7.69 19.02
N LYS A 106 -9.36 -6.88 18.06
CA LYS A 106 -10.35 -7.31 17.06
C LYS A 106 -9.85 -8.43 16.15
N LEU A 107 -8.54 -8.47 15.91
CA LEU A 107 -7.89 -9.48 15.05
C LEU A 107 -7.37 -10.70 15.84
N GLY A 108 -7.51 -10.71 17.16
CA GLY A 108 -7.00 -11.79 18.02
C GLY A 108 -5.47 -11.91 18.01
N LEU A 109 -4.78 -10.77 17.82
CA LEU A 109 -3.34 -10.63 17.86
C LEU A 109 -2.84 -10.35 19.28
#